data_AF-A0A350C7E0-F1
#
_entry.id   AF-A0A350C7E0-F1
#
_cell.length_a   1.000
_cell.length_b   1.000
_cell.length_c   1.000
_cell.angle_alpha   90.00
_cell.angle_beta   90.00
_cell.angle_gamma   90.00
#
_symmetry.space_group_name_H-M   'P 1'
#
loop_
_entity.id
_entity.type
_entity.pdbx_description
1 polymer ?
#
loop_
_entity_poly.entity_id
_entity_poly.type
_entity_poly.pdbx_seq_one_letter_code
_entity_poly.pdbx_strand_id
1 'polypeptide(L)' 'NIALTGPYMHDGSIETLSEVIEHYSSGGKAHVHKSNLIQPLNLTSIEKSDLITFLESLTDQYFITNNNLSDD' A
#
# COMPACT_ATOMS: atom_id res chain seq x y z
N ASN A 1 3.22 6.68 -7.96
CA ASN A 1 1.74 6.62 -7.87
C ASN A 1 1.26 5.33 -7.21
N ILE A 2 1.79 4.98 -6.04
CA ILE A 2 1.37 3.74 -5.35
C ILE A 2 -0.09 3.81 -4.91
N ALA A 3 -0.61 4.98 -4.52
CA ALA A 3 -1.99 5.11 -4.06
C ALA A 3 -3.07 4.95 -5.15
N LEU A 4 -2.68 4.90 -6.43
CA LEU A 4 -3.62 4.84 -7.57
C LEU A 4 -3.53 3.54 -8.38
N THR A 5 -2.62 2.63 -8.01
CA THR A 5 -2.35 1.41 -8.79
C THR A 5 -2.88 0.15 -8.11
N GLY A 6 -3.96 0.28 -7.35
CA GLY A 6 -4.71 -0.90 -6.93
C GLY A 6 -5.23 -1.69 -8.14
N PRO A 7 -5.51 -2.99 -8.00
CA PRO A 7 -5.33 -3.79 -6.78
C PRO A 7 -3.85 -4.13 -6.51
N TYR A 8 -3.52 -4.26 -5.22
CA TYR A 8 -2.18 -4.43 -4.68
C TYR A 8 -1.79 -5.91 -4.54
N MET A 9 -0.50 -6.15 -4.29
CA MET A 9 0.17 -7.45 -4.32
C MET A 9 0.38 -8.00 -5.73
N HIS A 10 1.22 -9.03 -5.86
CA HIS A 10 1.59 -9.63 -7.16
C HIS A 10 0.40 -10.29 -7.89
N ASP A 11 -0.65 -10.64 -7.16
CA ASP A 11 -1.84 -11.33 -7.62
C ASP A 11 -3.10 -10.45 -7.60
N GLY A 12 -2.97 -9.17 -7.20
CA GLY A 12 -4.12 -8.26 -7.05
C GLY A 12 -5.07 -8.66 -5.92
N SER A 13 -4.61 -9.42 -4.92
CA SER A 13 -5.48 -9.95 -3.86
C SER A 13 -5.91 -8.94 -2.78
N ILE A 14 -5.43 -7.70 -2.84
CA ILE A 14 -5.70 -6.66 -1.84
C ILE A 14 -6.16 -5.38 -2.54
N GLU A 15 -7.28 -4.81 -2.12
CA GLU A 15 -7.90 -3.67 -2.81
C GLU A 15 -7.31 -2.32 -2.37
N THR A 16 -6.89 -2.21 -1.11
CA THR A 16 -6.50 -0.91 -0.52
C THR A 16 -5.12 -0.92 0.13
N LEU A 17 -4.46 0.25 0.16
CA LEU A 17 -3.20 0.43 0.91
C LEU A 17 -3.35 0.13 2.40
N SER A 18 -4.51 0.44 2.98
CA SER A 18 -4.79 0.15 4.39
C SER A 18 -4.74 -1.35 4.69
N GLU A 19 -5.33 -2.17 3.81
CA GLU A 19 -5.29 -3.63 3.93
C GLU A 19 -3.87 -4.19 3.72
N VAL A 20 -3.06 -3.58 2.84
CA VAL A 20 -1.64 -3.94 2.69
C VAL A 20 -0.88 -3.69 4.00
N ILE A 21 -1.10 -2.54 4.63
CA ILE A 21 -0.46 -2.19 5.91
C ILE A 21 -0.94 -3.13 7.02
N GLU A 22 -2.23 -3.47 7.06
CA GLU A 22 -2.76 -4.44 8.02
C GLU A 22 -2.16 -5.84 7.82
N HIS A 23 -1.99 -6.25 6.57
CA HIS A 23 -1.37 -7.52 6.23
C HIS A 23 0.04 -7.63 6.83
N TYR A 24 0.89 -6.62 6.67
CA TYR A 24 2.23 -6.66 7.25
C TYR A 24 2.23 -6.39 8.76
N SER A 25 1.34 -5.54 9.27
CA SER A 25 1.23 -5.28 10.71
C SER A 25 0.90 -6.54 11.50
N SER A 26 0.04 -7.40 10.96
CA SER A 26 -0.31 -8.70 11.52
C SER A 26 0.72 -9.82 11.29
N GLY A 27 1.79 -9.56 10.52
CA GLY A 27 2.82 -10.56 10.21
C GLY A 27 2.47 -11.47 9.02
N GLY A 28 1.58 -11.00 8.15
CA GLY A 28 1.19 -11.64 6.90
C GLY A 28 0.23 -12.82 7.07
N LYS A 29 -0.33 -13.27 5.95
CA LYS A 29 -1.16 -14.49 5.91
C LYS A 29 -0.30 -15.71 6.24
N ALA A 30 -0.87 -16.66 6.99
CA ALA A 30 -0.23 -17.94 7.25
C ALA A 30 -0.06 -18.70 5.93
N HIS A 31 1.17 -19.06 5.59
CA HIS A 31 1.49 -19.82 4.39
C HIS A 31 2.66 -20.77 4.67
N VAL A 32 2.63 -21.96 4.08
CA VAL A 32 3.64 -23.01 4.28
C VAL A 32 5.05 -22.58 3.85
N HIS A 33 5.12 -21.62 2.93
CA HIS A 33 6.38 -21.02 2.44
C HIS A 33 6.62 -19.60 2.96
N LYS A 34 5.94 -19.20 4.05
CA LYS A 34 6.18 -17.88 4.65
C LYS A 34 7.59 -17.84 5.23
N SER A 35 8.35 -16.80 4.88
CA SER A 35 9.66 -16.57 5.49
C SER A 35 9.51 -16.26 6.98
N ASN A 36 10.43 -16.82 7.80
CA ASN A 36 10.52 -16.52 9.22
C ASN A 36 10.87 -15.05 9.51
N LEU A 37 11.33 -14.30 8.51
CA LEU A 37 11.58 -12.86 8.63
C LEU A 37 10.29 -12.03 8.65
N ILE A 38 9.16 -12.59 8.19
CA ILE A 38 7.87 -11.91 8.24
C ILE A 38 7.26 -12.11 9.63
N GLN A 39 7.45 -11.10 10.47
CA GLN A 39 6.95 -11.03 11.84
C GLN A 39 5.92 -9.90 11.98
N PRO A 40 4.97 -10.01 12.93
CA PRO A 40 4.05 -8.92 13.22
C PRO A 40 4.80 -7.66 13.63
N LEU A 41 4.46 -6.55 12.97
CA LEU A 41 5.00 -5.23 13.33
C LEU A 41 4.22 -4.60 14.48
N ASN A 42 2.98 -5.05 14.71
CA ASN A 42 2.08 -4.55 15.77
C ASN A 42 1.93 -3.02 15.76
N LEU A 43 1.80 -2.45 14.57
CA LEU A 43 1.62 -1.00 14.41
C LEU A 43 0.34 -0.55 15.10
N THR A 44 0.43 0.54 15.84
CA THR A 44 -0.71 1.24 16.40
C THR A 44 -1.57 1.87 15.31
N SER A 45 -2.81 2.22 15.63
CA SER A 45 -3.70 2.90 14.68
C SER A 45 -3.13 4.22 14.17
N ILE A 46 -2.35 4.93 14.99
CA ILE A 46 -1.69 6.19 14.62
C ILE A 46 -0.59 5.92 13.60
N GLU A 47 0.33 4.99 13.89
CA GLU A 47 1.42 4.64 12.98
C GLU A 47 0.91 4.12 11.63
N LYS A 48 -0.20 3.37 11.62
CA LYS A 48 -0.86 2.95 10.38
C LYS A 48 -1.34 4.16 9.57
N SER A 49 -2.00 5.12 10.22
CA SER A 49 -2.49 6.34 9.57
C SER A 49 -1.35 7.20 9.02
N ASP A 50 -0.28 7.35 9.78
CA ASP A 50 0.90 8.13 9.36
C ASP A 50 1.59 7.48 8.17
N LEU A 51 1.69 6.14 8.16
CA LEU A 51 2.26 5.39 7.03
C LEU A 51 1.40 5.52 5.77
N ILE A 52 0.07 5.45 5.89
CA ILE A 52 -0.83 5.70 4.75
C ILE A 52 -0.59 7.11 4.20
N THR A 53 -0.57 8.12 5.07
CA THR A 53 -0.35 9.52 4.68
C THR A 53 1.00 9.71 3.99
N PHE A 54 2.05 9.07 4.51
CA PHE A 54 3.37 9.08 3.90
C PHE A 54 3.34 8.45 2.50
N LEU A 55 2.74 7.26 2.33
CA LEU A 55 2.65 6.59 1.02
C LEU A 55 1.80 7.38 0.02
N GLU A 56 0.74 8.03 0.47
CA GLU A 56 -0.08 8.94 -0.34
C GLU A 56 0.74 10.15 -0.80
N SER A 57 1.62 10.69 0.04
CA SER A 57 2.52 11.81 -0.34
C SER A 57 3.52 11.45 -1.44
N LEU A 58 3.81 10.16 -1.65
CA LEU A 58 4.64 9.66 -2.76
C LEU A 58 3.84 9.52 -4.07
N THR A 59 2.58 9.95 -4.07
CA THR A 59 1.74 10.02 -5.27
C THR A 59 1.79 11.43 -5.83
N ASP A 60 2.22 11.53 -7.08
CA ASP A 60 2.44 12.81 -7.72
C ASP A 60 1.09 13.47 -8.05
N GLN A 61 0.77 14.57 -7.37
CA GLN A 61 -0.48 15.31 -7.62
C GLN A 61 -0.50 15.95 -9.01
N TYR A 62 0.65 16.14 -9.68
CA TYR A 62 0.71 16.70 -11.04
C TYR A 62 0.13 15.76 -12.09
N PHE A 63 0.15 14.44 -11.86
CA PHE A 63 -0.41 13.46 -12.80
C PHE A 63 -1.94 13.37 -12.71
N ILE A 64 -2.53 13.74 -11.57
CA ILE A 64 -3.99 13.67 -11.34
C ILE A 64 -4.70 14.96 -11.76
N THR A 65 -4.02 16.11 -11.71
CA THR A 65 -4.63 17.42 -12.02
C THR A 65 -4.49 17.88 -13.47
N ASN A 66 -3.62 17.25 -14.27
CA ASN A 66 -3.47 17.55 -15.70
C ASN A 66 -4.07 16.46 -16.59
N ASN A 67 -5.39 16.47 -16.76
CA ASN A 67 -6.09 15.73 -17.83
C ASN A 67 -5.94 16.40 -19.23
N ASN A 68 -4.96 17.29 -19.40
CA ASN A 68 -4.70 18.02 -20.65
C ASN A 68 -3.28 17.74 -21.17
N LEU A 69 -2.90 16.46 -21.24
CA LEU A 69 -1.84 16.02 -22.15
C LEU A 69 -2.45 15.07 -23.18
N SER A 70 -3.51 15.55 -23.84
CA SER A 70 -3.72 15.26 -25.25
C SER A 70 -2.69 16.07 -26.05
N ASP A 71 -2.00 15.38 -26.96
CA ASP A 71 -1.11 15.90 -28.01
C ASP A 71 0.36 16.15 -27.62
N ASP A 72 1.22 15.14 -27.87
CA ASP A 72 2.08 15.06 -29.07
C ASP A 72 2.81 13.71 -29.18
#